data_AF-A0A3C1IZ16-F1
#
_entry.id   AF-A0A3C1IZ16-F1
#
_cell.length_a   1.000
_cell.length_b   1.000
_cell.length_c   1.000
_cell.angle_alpha   90.00
_cell.angle_beta   90.00
_cell.angle_gamma   90.00
#
_symmetry.space_group_name_H-M   'P 1'
#
loop_
_entity.id
_entity.type
_entity.pdbx_description
1 polymer ?
#
loop_
_entity_poly.entity_id
_entity_poly.type
_entity_poly.pdbx_seq_one_letter_code
_entity_poly.pdbx_strand_id
1 'polypeptide(L)' 'KDGTYIRFDDNAGVLIDPKTKAPKGSRIFGPVARESKEKGFDKIVSLAPEVL' A
#
# COMPACT_ATOMS: atom_id res chain seq x y z
N LYS A 1 -18.84 -3.54 2.01
CA LYS A 1 -17.95 -2.40 2.35
C LYS A 1 -18.65 -1.64 3.46
N ASP A 2 -18.15 -1.74 4.68
CA ASP A 2 -18.94 -1.56 5.91
C ASP A 2 -19.08 -0.09 6.35
N GLY A 3 -19.00 0.85 5.41
CA GLY A 3 -19.11 2.30 5.66
C GLY A 3 -17.96 2.89 6.49
N THR A 4 -17.04 2.06 6.98
CA THR A 4 -15.87 2.46 7.75
C THR A 4 -14.83 3.15 6.88
N TYR A 5 -14.24 4.21 7.44
CA TYR A 5 -13.13 4.95 6.84
C TYR A 5 -11.94 4.94 7.79
N ILE A 6 -10.74 4.89 7.22
CA ILE A 6 -9.48 4.92 7.94
C ILE A 6 -8.74 6.16 7.49
N ARG A 7 -8.21 6.93 8.43
CA ARG A 7 -7.42 8.13 8.17
C ARG A 7 -6.01 7.93 8.72
N PHE A 8 -5.01 8.28 7.90
CA PHE A 8 -3.63 8.34 8.31
C PHE A 8 -3.29 9.77 8.76
N ASP A 9 -2.37 9.89 9.71
CA ASP A 9 -1.94 11.19 10.21
C ASP A 9 -1.07 11.95 9.19
N ASP A 10 -0.36 11.22 8.32
CA ASP A 10 0.53 11.78 7.31
C ASP A 10 0.29 11.16 5.90
N ASN A 11 0.70 11.90 4.87
CA ASN A 11 0.61 11.49 3.47
C ASN A 11 1.90 10.79 3.04
N ALA A 12 1.81 9.53 2.64
CA ALA A 12 2.94 8.74 2.14
C ALA A 12 2.69 8.20 0.73
N GLY A 13 3.79 7.92 0.01
CA GLY A 13 3.74 7.35 -1.34
C GLY A 13 4.86 6.33 -1.56
N VAL A 14 4.59 5.31 -2.37
CA VAL A 14 5.57 4.28 -2.76
C VAL A 14 5.90 4.45 -4.24
N LEU A 15 7.20 4.54 -4.54
CA LEU A 15 7.67 4.61 -5.93
C LEU A 15 7.52 3.24 -6.60
N ILE A 16 6.77 3.21 -7.69
CA ILE A 16 6.52 2.02 -8.48
C ILE A 16 7.11 2.13 -9.88
N ASP A 17 7.35 0.98 -10.49
CA ASP A 17 7.59 0.90 -11.92
C ASP A 17 6.26 1.00 -12.71
N PRO A 18 6.16 1.89 -13.70
CA PRO A 18 4.89 2.15 -14.40
C PRO A 18 4.43 0.99 -15.28
N LYS A 19 5.32 0.07 -15.70
CA LYS A 19 4.96 -1.08 -16.54
C LYS A 19 4.54 -2.28 -15.70
N THR A 20 5.23 -2.52 -14.60
CA THR A 20 5.06 -3.73 -13.78
C THR A 20 4.27 -3.50 -12.49
N LYS A 21 4.02 -2.24 -12.11
CA LYS A 21 3.42 -1.83 -10.82
C LYS A 21 4.16 -2.38 -9.58
N ALA A 22 5.38 -2.87 -9.77
CA ALA A 22 6.21 -3.35 -8.68
C ALA A 22 6.85 -2.16 -7.95
N PRO A 23 6.98 -2.22 -6.62
CA PRO A 23 7.73 -1.22 -5.88
C PRO A 23 9.20 -1.25 -6.31
N LYS A 24 9.80 -0.07 -6.48
CA LYS A 24 11.24 0.06 -6.74
C LYS A 24 12.08 -0.21 -5.48
N GLY A 25 11.48 0.02 -4.31
CA GLY A 25 12.10 -0.28 -3.02
C GLY A 25 11.94 -1.74 -2.61
N SER A 26 12.86 -2.23 -1.81
CA SER A 26 12.84 -3.59 -1.24
C SER A 26 12.05 -3.70 0.06
N ARG A 27 11.73 -2.58 0.72
CA ARG A 27 11.01 -2.54 2.00
C ARG A 27 10.07 -1.35 2.07
N ILE A 28 8.91 -1.56 2.71
CA ILE A 28 7.90 -0.54 2.96
C ILE A 28 7.80 -0.34 4.47
N PHE A 29 7.62 0.92 4.87
CA PHE A 29 7.46 1.31 6.25
C PHE A 29 6.07 1.90 6.45
N GLY A 30 5.48 1.60 7.61
CA GLY A 30 4.16 2.09 7.98
C GLY A 30 3.01 1.19 7.50
N PRO A 31 1.81 1.43 8.06
CA PRO A 31 0.61 0.68 7.70
C PRO A 31 0.14 1.01 6.28
N VAL A 32 -0.37 0.01 5.56
CA VAL A 32 -0.91 0.16 4.20
C VAL A 32 -2.41 -0.13 4.20
N ALA A 33 -3.18 0.69 3.48
CA ALA A 33 -4.61 0.45 3.31
C ALA A 33 -4.89 -0.82 2.51
N ARG A 34 -5.89 -1.62 2.92
CA ARG A 34 -6.39 -2.80 2.20
C ARG A 34 -6.77 -2.50 0.74
N GLU A 35 -7.15 -1.26 0.44
CA GLU A 35 -7.49 -0.81 -0.92
C GLU A 35 -6.33 -0.96 -1.91
N SER A 36 -5.07 -0.90 -1.44
CA SER A 36 -3.91 -1.13 -2.28
C SER A 36 -3.89 -2.54 -2.88
N LYS A 37 -4.43 -3.53 -2.15
CA LYS A 37 -4.61 -4.90 -2.67
C LYS A 37 -5.69 -4.95 -3.74
N GLU A 38 -6.84 -4.32 -3.50
CA GLU A 38 -7.94 -4.25 -4.46
C GLU A 38 -7.53 -3.58 -5.78
N LYS A 39 -6.57 -2.63 -5.72
CA LYS A 39 -6.00 -1.93 -6.88
C LYS A 39 -4.88 -2.70 -7.61
N GLY A 40 -4.53 -3.90 -7.15
CA GLY A 40 -3.53 -4.77 -7.78
C GLY A 40 -2.08 -4.44 -7.43
N PHE A 41 -1.83 -3.83 -6.26
CA PHE A 41 -0.48 -3.58 -5.73
C PHE A 41 -0.08 -4.66 -4.73
N ASP A 42 -0.23 -5.94 -5.07
CA ASP A 42 -0.01 -7.07 -4.16
C ASP A 42 1.38 -7.06 -3.52
N LYS A 43 2.42 -6.73 -4.30
CA LYS A 43 3.80 -6.64 -3.78
C LYS A 43 3.98 -5.57 -2.71
N ILE A 44 3.22 -4.47 -2.78
CA ILE A 44 3.26 -3.41 -1.76
C ILE A 44 2.66 -3.94 -0.46
N VAL A 45 1.52 -4.62 -0.55
CA VAL A 45 0.83 -5.20 0.61
C VAL A 45 1.65 -6.31 1.25
N SER A 46 2.36 -7.13 0.44
CA SER A 46 3.25 -8.18 0.96
C SER A 46 4.49 -7.65 1.68
N LEU A 47 4.99 -6.47 1.32
CA LEU A 47 6.16 -5.86 1.94
C LEU A 47 5.83 -4.95 3.14
N ALA A 48 4.54 -4.68 3.35
CA ALA A 48 4.09 -3.82 4.43
C ALA A 48 4.10 -4.55 5.78
N PRO A 49 4.50 -3.89 6.87
CA PRO A 49 4.46 -4.46 8.22
C PRO A 49 3.04 -4.69 8.72
N GLU A 50 2.08 -3.82 8.36
CA GLU A 50 0.69 -3.90 8.79
C GLU A 50 -0.26 -3.46 7.67
N VAL A 51 -1.44 -4.08 7.62
CA VAL A 51 -2.47 -3.82 6.61
C VAL A 51 -3.79 -3.48 7.30
N LEU A 52 -4.28 -2.27 7.07
CA LEU A 52 -5.48 -1.69 7.69
C LEU A 52 -6.68 -1.75 6.76
#